data_AF-A0A973B0X5-F1
#
_entry.id   AF-A0A973B0X5-F1
#
_cell.length_a   1.000
_cell.length_b   1.000
_cell.length_c   1.000
_cell.angle_alpha   90.00
_cell.angle_beta   90.00
_cell.angle_gamma   90.00
#
_symmetry.space_group_name_H-M   'P 1'
#
loop_
_entity.id
_entity.type
_entity.pdbx_description
1 polymer ?
#
loop_
_entity_poly.entity_id
_entity_poly.type
_entity_poly.pdbx_seq_one_letter_code
_entity_poly.pdbx_strand_id
1 'polypeptide(L)'
;MPSVPAVSDLIARSNRLGSDARNTNFAGGNTSAKGEAVDPVTQTPVEVIWVKGSGGDLGTLTEAGLAVLRLDRVRALIDVFPGVEREDEMVDAFTYCLHGTGGAAPSIDTAMHALVDAPHVD
;
A
#
# COMPACT_ATOMS: atom_id res chain seq x y z
N MET A 1 -17.24 3.82 7.94
CA MET A 1 -16.55 5.10 8.22
C MET A 1 -16.54 5.88 6.91
N PRO A 2 -16.61 7.21 6.90
CA PRO A 2 -16.40 7.96 5.66
C PRO A 2 -15.03 7.55 5.08
N SER A 3 -14.98 7.31 3.77
CA SER A 3 -13.72 6.99 3.11
C SER A 3 -12.77 8.17 3.28
N VAL A 4 -11.53 7.89 3.68
CA VAL A 4 -10.48 8.91 3.74
C VAL A 4 -10.30 9.44 2.31
N PRO A 5 -10.27 10.77 2.05
CA PRO A 5 -10.18 11.31 0.69
C PRO A 5 -9.06 10.68 -0.15
N ALA A 6 -7.91 10.41 0.48
CA ALA A 6 -6.77 9.73 -0.13
C ALA A 6 -7.12 8.34 -0.71
N VAL A 7 -8.01 7.59 -0.07
CA VAL A 7 -8.46 6.25 -0.51
C VAL A 7 -9.35 6.36 -1.75
N SER A 8 -10.34 7.25 -1.71
CA SER A 8 -11.24 7.46 -2.85
C SER A 8 -10.49 8.00 -4.07
N ASP A 9 -9.55 8.92 -3.87
CA ASP A 9 -8.70 9.46 -4.94
C ASP A 9 -7.77 8.38 -5.50
N LEU A 10 -7.16 7.55 -4.65
CA LEU A 10 -6.35 6.40 -5.06
C LEU A 10 -7.16 5.48 -5.98
N ILE A 11 -8.32 5.00 -5.53
CA ILE A 11 -9.18 4.11 -6.32
C ILE A 11 -9.57 4.75 -7.65
N ALA A 12 -9.92 6.03 -7.66
CA ALA A 12 -10.28 6.74 -8.88
C ALA A 12 -9.11 6.85 -9.87
N ARG A 13 -7.88 7.04 -9.39
CA ARG A 13 -6.68 7.05 -10.26
C ARG A 13 -6.33 5.65 -10.75
N SER A 14 -6.37 4.64 -9.87
CA SER A 14 -6.14 3.23 -10.22
C SER A 14 -7.11 2.76 -11.30
N ASN A 15 -8.41 2.99 -11.13
CA ASN A 15 -9.44 2.58 -12.09
C ASN A 15 -9.28 3.29 -13.44
N ARG A 16 -8.85 4.56 -13.43
CA ARG A 16 -8.55 5.31 -14.66
C ARG A 16 -7.32 4.74 -15.36
N LEU A 17 -6.25 4.45 -14.62
CA LEU A 17 -5.01 3.88 -15.17
C LEU A 17 -5.26 2.49 -15.77
N GLY A 18 -5.96 1.63 -15.04
CA GLY A 18 -6.30 0.26 -15.45
C GLY A 18 -7.43 0.17 -16.49
N SER A 19 -8.09 1.28 -16.84
CA SER A 19 -9.09 1.29 -17.92
C SER A 19 -8.48 1.12 -19.32
N ASP A 20 -7.17 1.33 -19.46
CA ASP A 20 -6.42 1.10 -20.69
C ASP A 20 -5.47 -0.08 -20.52
N ALA A 21 -5.78 -1.19 -21.19
CA ALA A 21 -4.99 -2.43 -21.14
C ALA A 21 -3.56 -2.28 -21.69
N ARG A 22 -3.20 -1.13 -22.31
CA ARG A 22 -1.82 -0.82 -22.69
C ARG A 22 -0.96 -0.37 -21.50
N ASN A 23 -1.59 0.12 -20.44
CA ASN A 23 -0.89 0.60 -19.24
C ASN A 23 -0.63 -0.51 -18.23
N THR A 24 -1.54 -1.50 -18.15
CA THR A 24 -1.48 -2.55 -17.13
C THR A 24 -1.87 -3.89 -17.75
N ASN A 25 -1.05 -4.92 -17.56
CA ASN A 25 -1.48 -6.30 -17.81
C ASN A 25 -2.44 -6.76 -16.69
N PHE A 26 -3.23 -7.81 -16.95
CA PHE A 26 -4.13 -8.38 -15.94
C PHE A 26 -3.35 -8.74 -14.67
N ALA A 27 -3.80 -8.21 -13.53
CA ALA A 27 -3.18 -8.34 -12.20
C ALA A 27 -1.80 -7.65 -12.00
N GLY A 28 -1.32 -6.84 -12.94
CA GLY A 28 -0.11 -6.03 -12.78
C GLY A 28 -0.37 -4.53 -12.64
N GLY A 29 0.72 -3.78 -12.46
CA GLY A 29 0.69 -2.37 -12.05
C GLY A 29 0.43 -2.21 -10.56
N ASN A 30 0.87 -1.12 -9.97
CA ASN A 30 0.77 -0.91 -8.53
C ASN A 30 0.59 0.58 -8.26
N THR A 31 -0.36 0.94 -7.38
CA THR A 31 -0.68 2.33 -7.07
C THR A 31 -0.76 2.48 -5.56
N SER A 32 -0.46 3.68 -5.07
CA SER A 32 -0.48 3.96 -3.63
C SER A 32 -0.85 5.40 -3.30
N ALA A 33 -1.33 5.61 -2.08
CA ALA A 33 -1.48 6.92 -1.48
C ALA A 33 -1.02 6.88 -0.02
N LYS A 34 -0.39 7.95 0.43
CA LYS A 34 -0.02 8.19 1.83
C LYS A 34 -1.03 9.14 2.47
N GLY A 35 -1.27 8.98 3.76
CA GLY A 35 -2.13 9.89 4.52
C GLY A 35 -2.25 9.45 5.98
N GLU A 36 -3.21 10.03 6.69
CA GLU A 36 -3.44 9.72 8.10
C GLU A 36 -4.63 8.78 8.27
N ALA A 37 -4.49 7.83 9.20
CA ALA A 37 -5.58 7.03 9.74
C ALA A 37 -5.61 7.16 11.27
N VAL A 38 -6.76 6.90 11.87
CA VAL A 38 -6.89 6.85 13.34
C VAL A 38 -6.52 5.45 13.80
N ASP A 39 -5.50 5.34 14.65
CA ASP A 39 -5.16 4.07 15.27
C ASP A 39 -6.29 3.64 16.23
N PRO A 40 -6.91 2.47 16.03
CA PRO A 40 -8.07 2.05 16.81
C PRO A 40 -7.71 1.77 18.28
N VAL A 41 -6.43 1.52 18.59
CA VAL A 41 -5.95 1.24 19.95
C VAL A 41 -5.67 2.53 20.71
N THR A 42 -4.97 3.48 20.08
CA THR A 42 -4.52 4.72 20.75
C THR A 42 -5.45 5.90 20.52
N GLN A 43 -6.34 5.83 19.54
CA GLN A 43 -7.19 6.94 19.07
C GLN A 43 -6.39 8.16 18.60
N THR A 44 -5.13 7.96 18.20
CA THR A 44 -4.26 9.01 17.68
C THR A 44 -4.08 8.88 16.16
N PRO A 45 -3.86 9.99 15.44
CA PRO A 45 -3.46 9.94 14.04
C PRO A 45 -2.14 9.16 13.88
N VAL A 46 -2.07 8.33 12.86
CA VAL A 46 -0.86 7.64 12.41
C VAL A 46 -0.72 7.79 10.90
N GLU A 47 0.52 7.97 10.42
CA GLU A 47 0.82 7.94 9.00
C GLU A 47 0.69 6.50 8.46
N VAL A 48 -0.10 6.34 7.41
CA VAL A 48 -0.29 5.08 6.71
C VAL A 48 -0.08 5.24 5.21
N ILE A 49 0.17 4.12 4.56
CA ILE A 49 0.12 3.98 3.12
C ILE A 49 -0.93 2.95 2.74
N TRP A 50 -1.81 3.32 1.82
CA TRP A 50 -2.68 2.41 1.09
C TRP A 50 -1.99 2.01 -0.21
N VAL A 51 -1.86 0.72 -0.47
CA VAL A 51 -1.24 0.18 -1.68
C VAL A 51 -2.18 -0.84 -2.29
N LYS A 52 -2.25 -0.93 -3.62
CA LYS A 52 -2.95 -2.04 -4.26
C LYS A 52 -2.35 -3.38 -3.76
N GLY A 53 -3.22 -4.25 -3.26
CA GLY A 53 -2.83 -5.57 -2.81
C GLY A 53 -2.39 -6.49 -3.94
N SER A 54 -1.71 -7.57 -3.56
CA SER A 54 -1.27 -8.61 -4.48
C SER A 54 -2.45 -9.26 -5.22
N GLY A 55 -2.30 -9.50 -6.52
CA GLY A 55 -3.31 -10.15 -7.38
C GLY A 55 -4.53 -9.29 -7.74
N GLY A 56 -4.68 -8.08 -7.19
CA GLY A 56 -5.77 -7.16 -7.55
C GLY A 56 -5.57 -6.51 -8.92
N ASP A 57 -6.66 -6.24 -9.62
CA ASP A 57 -6.67 -5.51 -10.89
C ASP A 57 -6.88 -4.01 -10.66
N LEU A 58 -6.10 -3.17 -11.36
CA LEU A 58 -6.18 -1.71 -11.20
C LEU A 58 -7.51 -1.14 -11.71
N GLY A 59 -8.06 -1.69 -12.79
CA GLY A 59 -9.30 -1.21 -13.41
C GLY A 59 -10.55 -1.46 -12.57
N THR A 60 -10.49 -2.40 -11.63
CA THR A 60 -11.60 -2.86 -10.78
C THR A 60 -11.27 -2.72 -9.29
N LEU A 61 -10.29 -1.88 -8.94
CA LEU A 61 -9.84 -1.72 -7.57
C LEU A 61 -10.97 -1.17 -6.67
N THR A 62 -11.10 -1.78 -5.49
CA THR A 62 -12.00 -1.34 -4.42
C THR A 62 -11.21 -1.24 -3.12
N GLU A 63 -11.81 -0.66 -2.07
CA GLU A 63 -11.17 -0.56 -0.75
C GLU A 63 -10.71 -1.92 -0.20
N ALA A 64 -11.46 -3.00 -0.49
CA ALA A 64 -11.11 -4.35 -0.08
C ALA A 64 -9.85 -4.91 -0.75
N GLY A 65 -9.43 -4.30 -1.87
CA GLY A 65 -8.21 -4.62 -2.59
C GLY A 65 -6.98 -3.83 -2.14
N LEU A 66 -7.09 -2.99 -1.11
CA LEU A 66 -5.99 -2.14 -0.62
C LEU A 66 -5.33 -2.71 0.63
N ALA A 67 -4.03 -2.96 0.57
CA ALA A 67 -3.20 -3.20 1.75
C ALA A 67 -2.91 -1.87 2.45
N VAL A 68 -3.05 -1.86 3.78
CA VAL A 68 -2.83 -0.68 4.62
C VAL A 68 -1.66 -0.94 5.56
N LEU A 69 -0.61 -0.13 5.46
CA LEU A 69 0.59 -0.28 6.27
C LEU A 69 0.94 1.02 7.00
N ARG A 70 1.45 0.89 8.21
CA ARG A 70 2.02 1.98 9.00
C ARG A 70 3.36 2.44 8.41
N LEU A 71 3.45 3.71 8.00
CA LEU A 71 4.65 4.23 7.33
C LEU A 71 5.87 4.26 8.26
N ASP A 72 5.69 4.56 9.54
CA ASP A 72 6.76 4.53 10.53
C ASP A 72 7.41 3.13 10.62
N ARG A 73 6.59 2.08 10.55
CA ARG A 73 7.08 0.69 10.60
C ARG A 73 7.78 0.28 9.31
N VAL A 74 7.20 0.60 8.15
CA VAL A 74 7.83 0.27 6.86
C VAL A 74 9.17 0.99 6.71
N ARG A 75 9.28 2.25 7.13
CA ARG A 75 10.55 3.00 7.11
C ARG A 75 11.59 2.40 8.06
N ALA A 76 11.18 1.90 9.21
CA ALA A 76 12.08 1.22 10.17
C ALA A 76 12.65 -0.11 9.65
N LEU A 77 12.04 -0.71 8.61
CA LEU A 77 12.59 -1.93 7.99
C LEU A 77 13.98 -1.71 7.36
N ILE A 78 14.33 -0.48 7.01
CA ILE A 78 15.67 -0.13 6.51
C ILE A 78 16.74 -0.51 7.54
N ASP A 79 16.49 -0.30 8.83
CA ASP A 79 17.47 -0.49 9.90
C ASP A 79 17.77 -1.96 10.17
N VAL A 80 16.91 -2.87 9.71
CA VAL A 80 17.04 -4.32 9.89
C VAL A 80 17.23 -5.06 8.56
N PHE A 81 17.33 -4.34 7.44
CA PHE A 81 17.50 -4.93 6.11
C PHE A 81 18.86 -5.64 5.98
N PRO A 82 18.90 -6.97 5.78
CA PRO A 82 20.14 -7.74 5.80
C PRO A 82 20.99 -7.65 4.51
N GLY A 83 20.48 -6.98 3.48
CA GLY A 83 21.07 -6.94 2.13
C GLY A 83 20.19 -7.63 1.09
N VAL A 84 20.44 -7.34 -0.18
CA VAL A 84 19.64 -7.83 -1.33
C VAL A 84 19.67 -9.36 -1.43
N GLU A 85 20.79 -9.98 -1.06
CA GLU A 85 20.98 -11.43 -1.08
C GLU A 85 20.02 -12.17 -0.11
N ARG A 86 19.41 -11.44 0.82
CA ARG A 86 18.53 -11.95 1.87
C ARG A 86 17.21 -11.18 1.92
N GLU A 87 16.81 -10.54 0.81
CA GLU A 87 15.59 -9.72 0.75
C GLU A 87 14.32 -10.51 1.03
N ASP A 88 14.29 -11.80 0.68
CA ASP A 88 13.16 -12.71 0.95
C ASP A 88 12.85 -12.82 2.45
N GLU A 89 13.84 -12.63 3.33
CA GLU A 89 13.64 -12.64 4.79
C GLU A 89 12.80 -11.45 5.28
N MET A 90 12.66 -10.40 4.46
CA MET A 90 11.88 -9.21 4.78
C MET A 90 10.39 -9.38 4.49
N VAL A 91 9.98 -10.41 3.74
CA VAL A 91 8.59 -10.62 3.33
C VAL A 91 7.67 -10.70 4.57
N ASP A 92 8.06 -11.48 5.57
CA ASP A 92 7.28 -11.63 6.80
C ASP A 92 7.25 -10.33 7.63
N ALA A 93 8.28 -9.49 7.53
CA ALA A 93 8.37 -8.22 8.25
C ALA A 93 7.26 -7.23 7.85
N PHE A 94 6.79 -7.27 6.60
CA PHE A 94 5.67 -6.45 6.14
C PHE A 94 4.36 -6.76 6.88
N THR A 95 4.17 -8.00 7.34
CA THR A 95 2.99 -8.38 8.13
C THR A 95 2.91 -7.58 9.43
N TYR A 96 4.05 -7.28 10.06
CA TYR A 96 4.11 -6.44 11.27
C TYR A 96 3.91 -4.96 10.98
N CYS A 97 3.97 -4.55 9.71
CA CYS A 97 3.71 -3.19 9.28
C CYS A 97 2.23 -2.92 9.02
N LEU A 98 1.37 -3.95 8.94
CA LEU A 98 -0.06 -3.78 8.65
C LEU A 98 -0.78 -2.91 9.69
N HIS A 99 -1.71 -2.09 9.21
CA HIS A 99 -2.60 -1.27 10.03
C HIS A 99 -4.04 -1.79 9.95
N GLY A 100 -4.43 -2.61 10.93
CA GLY A 100 -5.76 -3.23 10.99
C GLY A 100 -5.80 -4.64 10.38
N THR A 101 -7.01 -5.18 10.22
CA THR A 101 -7.25 -6.59 9.88
C THR A 101 -7.74 -6.83 8.45
N GLY A 102 -7.66 -5.83 7.56
CA GLY A 102 -8.37 -5.88 6.28
C GLY A 102 -7.59 -5.35 5.09
N GLY A 103 -7.81 -6.02 3.96
CA GLY A 103 -7.56 -5.51 2.61
C GLY A 103 -6.32 -6.09 1.94
N ALA A 104 -6.42 -7.31 1.39
CA ALA A 104 -5.36 -7.97 0.60
C ALA A 104 -3.95 -8.10 1.26
N ALA A 105 -3.13 -9.00 0.72
CA ALA A 105 -1.71 -9.04 1.10
C ALA A 105 -0.98 -7.84 0.48
N PRO A 106 -0.03 -7.21 1.21
CA PRO A 106 0.81 -6.18 0.61
C PRO A 106 1.54 -6.72 -0.62
N SER A 107 1.68 -5.88 -1.64
CA SER A 107 2.44 -6.22 -2.85
C SER A 107 3.94 -6.24 -2.53
N ILE A 108 4.72 -6.98 -3.31
CA ILE A 108 6.19 -7.01 -3.20
C ILE A 108 6.78 -5.61 -3.38
N ASP A 109 6.19 -4.78 -4.25
CA ASP A 109 6.69 -3.41 -4.49
C ASP A 109 6.33 -2.42 -3.37
N THR A 110 5.66 -2.84 -2.29
CA THR A 110 5.23 -1.93 -1.21
C THR A 110 6.39 -1.12 -0.62
N ALA A 111 7.62 -1.67 -0.56
CA ALA A 111 8.82 -0.93 -0.18
C ALA A 111 9.03 0.32 -1.06
N MET A 112 8.97 0.15 -2.38
CA MET A 112 9.18 1.25 -3.34
C MET A 112 8.16 2.37 -3.12
N HIS A 113 6.89 2.02 -2.93
CA HIS A 113 5.82 2.99 -2.69
C HIS A 113 5.97 3.73 -1.35
N ALA A 114 6.41 3.02 -0.30
CA ALA A 114 6.59 3.59 1.03
C ALA A 114 7.80 4.53 1.12
N LEU A 115 8.88 4.22 0.40
CA LEU A 115 10.16 4.95 0.47
C LEU A 115 10.25 6.15 -0.48
N VAL A 116 9.48 6.18 -1.56
CA VAL A 116 9.41 7.36 -2.44
C VAL A 116 8.80 8.55 -1.70
N ASP A 117 9.44 9.72 -1.72
CA ASP A 117 8.93 10.94 -1.09
C ASP A 117 7.86 11.62 -1.95
N ALA A 118 6.69 10.99 -2.02
CA ALA A 118 5.52 11.50 -2.72
C ALA A 118 4.22 11.12 -1.97
N PRO A 119 3.19 11.98 -2.00
CA PRO A 119 1.90 11.70 -1.37
C PRO A 119 1.13 10.57 -2.07
N HIS A 120 1.42 10.32 -3.35
CA HIS A 120 0.91 9.19 -4.12
C HIS A 120 1.88 8.77 -5.21
N VAL A 121 1.74 7.53 -5.67
CA VAL A 121 2.49 6.94 -6.79
C VAL A 121 1.50 6.10 -7.57
N ASP A 122 1.45 6.30 -8.89
CA ASP A 122 0.58 5.56 -9.81
C ASP A 122 1.39 4.70 -10.79
#